data_AF-A0A1G3UGK5-F1
#
_entry.id   AF-A0A1G3UGK5-F1
#
_cell.length_a   1.000
_cell.length_b   1.000
_cell.length_c   1.000
_cell.angle_alpha   90.00
_cell.angle_beta   90.00
_cell.angle_gamma   90.00
#
_symmetry.space_group_name_H-M   'P 1'
#
loop_
_entity.id
_entity.type
_entity.pdbx_description
1 polymer ?
#
loop_
_entity_poly.entity_id
_entity_poly.type
_entity_poly.pdbx_seq_one_letter_code
_entity_poly.pdbx_strand_id
1 'polypeptide(L)'
;MGMIIRMNKYYAKNIFLFLIMQPTFYFAIGFVMLSDYNIYAIIILILKTADIATKILLIEQIFTKRELSHELSLILLAPINSFLPYMGLFIYPFLIALAI
;
A
#
# COMPACT_ATOMS: atom_id res chain seq x y z
N MET A 1 12.67 -9.58 -2.30
CA MET A 1 12.45 -9.78 -0.85
C MET A 1 13.07 -8.71 0.07
N GLY A 2 14.17 -8.05 -0.30
CA GLY A 2 14.85 -7.09 0.61
C GLY A 2 13.99 -5.95 1.15
N MET A 3 13.05 -5.43 0.35
CA MET A 3 12.13 -4.37 0.80
C MET A 3 11.22 -4.87 1.93
N ILE A 4 10.56 -6.03 1.75
CA ILE A 4 9.65 -6.62 2.74
C ILE A 4 10.40 -6.96 4.05
N ILE A 5 11.64 -7.44 3.97
CA ILE A 5 12.48 -7.69 5.15
C ILE A 5 12.77 -6.39 5.91
N ARG A 6 13.10 -5.31 5.20
CA ARG A 6 13.32 -3.99 5.81
C ARG A 6 12.04 -3.48 6.47
N MET A 7 10.89 -3.63 5.82
CA MET A 7 9.59 -3.24 6.36
C MET A 7 9.26 -4.02 7.63
N ASN A 8 9.50 -5.33 7.64
CA ASN A 8 9.30 -6.18 8.80
C ASN A 8 10.19 -5.72 9.99
N LYS A 9 11.43 -5.31 9.76
CA LYS A 9 12.31 -4.80 10.83
C LYS A 9 11.70 -3.60 11.58
N TYR A 10 10.97 -2.72 10.89
CA TYR A 10 10.27 -1.61 11.51
C TYR A 10 8.95 -2.05 12.14
N TYR A 11 8.17 -2.87 11.43
CA TYR A 11 6.89 -3.41 11.92
C TYR A 11 7.06 -4.20 13.23
N ALA A 12 8.07 -5.09 13.29
CA ALA A 12 8.37 -5.90 14.46
C ALA A 12 8.77 -5.07 15.70
N LYS A 13 9.25 -3.84 15.52
CA LYS A 13 9.53 -2.92 16.63
C LYS A 13 8.27 -2.20 17.07
N ASN A 14 7.54 -1.62 16.12
CA ASN A 14 6.31 -0.88 16.37
C ASN A 14 5.54 -0.65 15.06
N ILE A 15 4.22 -0.85 15.08
CA ILE A 15 3.34 -0.52 13.95
C ILE A 15 3.41 0.95 13.53
N PHE A 16 3.63 1.88 14.47
CA PHE A 16 3.76 3.31 14.14
C PHE A 16 5.01 3.60 13.30
N LEU A 17 6.12 2.91 13.54
CA LEU A 17 7.33 3.06 12.72
C LEU A 17 7.11 2.58 11.28
N PHE A 18 6.30 1.53 11.12
CA PHE A 18 5.89 1.06 9.81
C PHE A 18 5.00 2.07 9.09
N LEU A 19 4.04 2.68 9.78
CA LEU A 19 3.15 3.69 9.20
C LEU A 19 3.92 4.97 8.81
N ILE A 20 4.85 5.45 9.63
CA ILE A 20 5.70 6.62 9.33
C ILE A 20 6.49 6.43 8.03
N MET A 21 6.88 5.19 7.72
CA MET A 21 7.62 4.86 6.50
C MET A 21 6.76 4.97 5.21
N GLN A 22 5.46 5.26 5.31
CA GLN A 22 4.53 5.39 4.18
C GLN A 22 4.19 6.87 3.91
N PRO A 23 5.11 7.70 3.38
CA PRO A 23 4.87 9.14 3.20
C PRO A 23 3.66 9.42 2.28
N THR A 24 3.40 8.55 1.30
CA THR A 24 2.27 8.71 0.37
C THR A 24 0.90 8.53 1.03
N PHE A 25 0.82 7.88 2.20
CA PHE A 25 -0.42 7.76 2.95
C PHE A 25 -0.78 9.08 3.64
N TYR A 26 0.20 9.73 4.27
CA TYR A 26 0.01 11.07 4.84
C TYR A 26 -0.27 12.12 3.77
N PHE A 27 0.37 12.00 2.60
CA PHE A 27 0.00 12.81 1.43
C PHE A 27 -1.48 12.64 1.06
N ALA A 28 -1.98 11.40 0.99
CA ALA A 28 -3.38 11.14 0.65
C ALA A 28 -4.35 11.74 1.70
N ILE A 29 -4.02 11.65 3.00
CA ILE A 29 -4.80 12.29 4.07
C ILE A 29 -4.85 13.81 3.86
N GLY A 30 -3.68 14.44 3.68
CA GLY A 30 -3.60 15.87 3.44
C GLY A 30 -4.34 16.29 2.17
N PHE A 31 -4.26 15.49 1.11
CA PHE A 31 -4.95 15.75 -0.15
C PHE A 31 -6.48 15.70 0.01
N VAL A 32 -7.01 14.74 0.77
CA VAL A 32 -8.45 14.71 1.12
C VAL A 32 -8.87 15.98 1.87
N MET A 33 -8.06 16.43 2.83
CA MET A 33 -8.35 17.66 3.58
C MET A 33 -8.30 18.92 2.71
N LEU A 34 -7.37 18.99 1.77
CA LEU A 34 -7.21 20.14 0.87
C LEU A 34 -8.22 20.18 -0.28
N SER A 35 -8.84 19.04 -0.61
CA SER A 35 -9.83 18.89 -1.69
C SER A 35 -11.27 18.89 -1.17
N ASP A 36 -11.52 19.41 0.03
CA ASP A 36 -12.83 19.45 0.68
C ASP A 36 -13.54 18.08 0.68
N TYR A 37 -12.80 17.01 0.94
CA TYR A 37 -13.31 15.63 0.97
C TYR A 37 -13.88 15.16 -0.38
N ASN A 38 -13.32 15.61 -1.50
CA ASN A 38 -13.68 15.13 -2.83
C ASN A 38 -13.61 13.60 -2.92
N ILE A 39 -14.61 12.99 -3.57
CA ILE A 39 -14.75 11.54 -3.70
C ILE A 39 -13.52 10.87 -4.34
N TYR A 40 -12.87 11.51 -5.30
CA TYR A 40 -11.66 10.99 -5.95
C TYR A 40 -10.45 11.01 -5.01
N ALA A 41 -10.32 12.04 -4.16
CA ALA A 41 -9.31 12.08 -3.12
C ALA A 41 -9.55 10.99 -2.05
N ILE A 42 -10.81 10.75 -1.68
CA ILE A 42 -11.19 9.65 -0.78
C ILE A 42 -10.82 8.30 -1.41
N ILE A 43 -11.05 8.09 -2.70
CA ILE A 43 -10.64 6.88 -3.41
C ILE A 43 -9.12 6.69 -3.33
N ILE A 44 -8.32 7.75 -3.53
CA ILE A 44 -6.86 7.69 -3.37
C ILE A 44 -6.49 7.23 -1.94
N LEU A 45 -7.15 7.77 -0.92
CA LEU A 45 -6.90 7.40 0.47
C LEU A 45 -7.26 5.93 0.74
N ILE A 46 -8.38 5.44 0.22
CA ILE A 46 -8.79 4.02 0.34
C ILE A 46 -7.75 3.12 -0.33
N LEU A 47 -7.31 3.46 -1.55
CA LEU A 47 -6.29 2.67 -2.25
C LEU A 47 -4.97 2.62 -1.46
N LYS A 48 -4.54 3.73 -0.85
CA LYS A 48 -3.35 3.75 0.01
C LYS A 48 -3.54 2.93 1.29
N THR A 49 -4.73 2.97 1.87
CA THR A 49 -5.06 2.18 3.07
C THR A 49 -5.02 0.69 2.76
N ALA A 50 -5.62 0.27 1.64
CA ALA A 50 -5.60 -1.11 1.17
C ALA A 50 -4.16 -1.60 0.91
N ASP A 51 -3.33 -0.80 0.23
CA ASP A 51 -1.92 -1.12 -0.02
C ASP A 51 -1.14 -1.36 1.30
N ILE A 52 -1.33 -0.50 2.31
CA ILE A 52 -0.72 -0.66 3.63
C ILE A 52 -1.25 -1.92 4.33
N ALA A 53 -2.55 -2.15 4.32
CA ALA A 53 -3.17 -3.32 4.94
C ALA A 53 -2.65 -4.63 4.33
N THR A 54 -2.58 -4.72 3.00
CA THR A 54 -2.03 -5.89 2.30
C THR A 54 -0.56 -6.12 2.66
N LYS A 55 0.24 -5.05 2.80
CA LYS A 55 1.65 -5.16 3.24
C LYS A 55 1.77 -5.69 4.67
N ILE A 56 0.90 -5.28 5.58
CA ILE A 56 0.87 -5.80 6.95
C ILE A 56 0.53 -7.28 6.95
N LEU A 57 -0.53 -7.68 6.23
CA LEU A 57 -0.94 -9.08 6.09
C LEU A 57 0.20 -9.95 5.54
N LEU A 58 0.89 -9.47 4.49
CA LEU A 58 2.05 -10.14 3.92
C LEU A 58 3.18 -10.32 4.93
N ILE A 59 3.49 -9.28 5.71
CA ILE A 59 4.53 -9.35 6.75
C ILE A 59 4.15 -10.38 7.82
N GLU A 60 2.91 -10.37 8.31
CA GLU A 60 2.45 -11.33 9.31
C GLU A 60 2.45 -12.78 8.80
N GLN A 61 2.02 -13.00 7.57
CA GLN A 61 2.00 -14.33 6.97
C GLN A 61 3.43 -14.87 6.74
N ILE A 62 4.33 -14.04 6.23
CA ILE A 62 5.71 -14.44 5.91
C ILE A 62 6.55 -14.63 7.19
N PHE A 63 6.49 -13.71 8.15
CA PHE A 63 7.44 -13.69 9.28
C PHE A 63 6.87 -14.26 10.57
N THR A 64 5.58 -14.10 10.84
CA THR A 64 4.95 -14.58 12.08
C THR A 64 4.43 -16.00 11.90
N LYS A 65 3.59 -16.23 10.89
CA LYS A 65 2.96 -17.54 10.67
C LYS A 65 3.88 -18.53 9.96
N ARG A 66 4.85 -18.04 9.17
CA ARG A 66 5.73 -18.85 8.28
C ARG A 66 4.98 -19.79 7.33
N GLU A 67 3.67 -19.59 7.23
CA GLU A 67 2.76 -20.31 6.36
C GLU A 67 2.21 -19.27 5.40
N LEU A 68 2.72 -19.32 4.16
CA LEU A 68 2.03 -18.68 3.06
C LEU A 68 0.75 -19.50 2.85
N SER A 69 -0.42 -18.90 3.08
CA SER A 69 -1.66 -19.56 2.66
C SER A 69 -1.55 -19.88 1.18
N HIS A 70 -2.12 -21.01 0.75
CA HIS A 70 -2.01 -21.45 -0.63
C HIS A 70 -2.37 -20.32 -1.61
N GLU A 71 -3.45 -19.58 -1.33
CA GLU A 71 -3.88 -18.41 -2.08
C GLU A 71 -2.83 -17.29 -2.14
N LEU A 72 -2.21 -16.94 -1.01
CA LEU A 72 -1.21 -15.88 -0.96
C LEU A 72 0.10 -16.28 -1.65
N SER A 73 0.47 -17.57 -1.56
CA SER A 73 1.61 -18.12 -2.29
C SER A 73 1.40 -18.03 -3.80
N LEU A 74 0.17 -18.31 -4.27
CA LEU A 74 -0.19 -18.21 -5.67
C LEU A 74 -0.15 -16.76 -6.15
N ILE A 75 -0.60 -15.80 -5.33
CA ILE A 75 -0.53 -14.37 -5.66
C ILE A 75 0.93 -13.87 -5.70
N LEU A 76 1.78 -14.32 -4.77
CA LEU A 76 3.19 -13.93 -4.73
C LEU A 76 4.04 -14.54 -5.84
N LEU A 77 3.72 -15.77 -6.26
CA LEU A 77 4.38 -16.47 -7.35
C LEU A 77 3.77 -16.13 -8.72
N ALA A 78 2.60 -15.50 -8.74
CA ALA A 78 2.00 -15.03 -9.97
C ALA A 78 2.96 -14.03 -10.63
N PRO A 79 3.24 -14.19 -11.94
CA PRO A 79 4.04 -13.22 -12.65
C PRO A 79 3.33 -11.88 -12.59
N ILE A 80 3.93 -10.91 -11.88
CA ILE A 80 3.47 -9.53 -11.90
C ILE A 80 3.62 -9.07 -13.34
N ASN A 81 2.48 -8.90 -14.02
CA ASN A 81 2.48 -8.37 -15.37
C ASN A 81 3.23 -7.03 -15.36
N SER A 82 4.18 -6.87 -16.29
CA SER A 82 4.97 -5.65 -16.45
C SER A 82 4.12 -4.38 -16.55
N PHE A 83 2.83 -4.51 -16.88
CA PHE A 83 1.86 -3.41 -16.90
C PHE A 83 1.47 -2.87 -15.52
N LEU A 84 1.50 -3.69 -14.46
CA LEU A 84 0.99 -3.33 -13.13
C LEU A 84 1.66 -2.07 -12.52
N PRO A 85 2.99 -1.88 -12.61
CA PRO A 85 3.64 -0.65 -12.14
C PRO A 85 3.18 0.60 -12.92
N TYR A 86 2.89 0.46 -14.22
CA TYR A 86 2.44 1.58 -15.05
C TYR A 86 1.00 1.99 -14.74
N MET A 87 0.15 1.07 -14.26
CA MET A 87 -1.20 1.41 -13.83
C MET A 87 -1.20 2.50 -12.77
N GLY A 88 -0.30 2.42 -11.79
CA GLY A 88 -0.15 3.48 -10.78
C GLY A 88 0.23 4.83 -11.40
N LEU A 89 1.10 4.83 -12.41
CA LEU A 89 1.55 6.05 -13.10
C LEU A 89 0.41 6.78 -13.81
N PHE A 90 -0.62 6.09 -14.28
CA PHE A 90 -1.79 6.70 -14.91
C PHE A 90 -2.93 6.97 -13.92
N ILE A 91 -3.24 6.01 -13.05
CA ILE A 91 -4.39 6.08 -12.14
C ILE A 91 -4.24 7.24 -11.16
N TYR A 92 -3.06 7.42 -10.54
CA TYR A 92 -2.90 8.44 -9.51
C TYR A 92 -3.00 9.87 -10.07
N PRO A 93 -2.29 10.27 -11.14
CA PRO A 93 -2.45 11.61 -11.73
C PRO A 93 -3.86 11.86 -12.25
N PHE A 94 -4.51 10.85 -12.84
CA PHE A 94 -5.89 10.98 -13.30
C PHE A 94 -6.85 11.26 -12.16
N LEU A 95 -6.76 10.51 -11.04
CA LEU A 95 -7.58 10.75 -9.86
C LEU A 95 -7.28 12.11 -9.20
N ILE A 96 -6.03 12.56 -9.21
CA ILE A 96 -5.66 13.89 -8.71
C ILE A 96 -6.30 14.98 -9.59
N ALA A 97 -6.23 14.84 -10.91
CA ALA A 97 -6.82 15.80 -11.85
C ALA A 97 -8.35 15.89 -11.73
N LEU A 98 -9.02 14.81 -11.34
CA LEU A 98 -10.47 14.82 -11.07
C LEU A 98 -10.84 15.38 -9.69
N ALA A 99 -9.88 15.43 -8.77
CA ALA A 99 -10.08 15.90 -7.40
C ALA A 99 -9.80 17.40 -7.20
N ILE A 100 -9.07 18.03 -8.13
CA ILE A 100 -8.80 19.48 -8.22
C ILE A 100 -9.89 20.14 -9.06
#